data_AF-A0A970GTT3-F1
#
_entry.id   AF-A0A970GTT3-F1
#
_cell.length_a   1.000
_cell.length_b   1.000
_cell.length_c   1.000
_cell.angle_alpha   90.00
_cell.angle_beta   90.00
_cell.angle_gamma   90.00
#
_symmetry.space_group_name_H-M   'P 1'
#
loop_
_entity.id
_entity.type
_entity.pdbx_description
1 polymer ?
#
loop_
_entity_poly.entity_id
_entity_poly.type
_entity_poly.pdbx_seq_one_letter_code
_entity_poly.pdbx_strand_id
1 'polypeptide(L)'
;MQPHTSAAIVAILKSDPTVTPAERRRFMRMSKGEQVETEQIIRPLEAARRLGMSRRTLSNLIADGTLPAVRLPGRNRVHGIRESDLSALMASRRGA
;
A
#
# COMPACT_ATOMS: atom_id res chain seq x y z
N MET A 1 1.23 -19.29 -17.61
CA MET A 1 0.19 -18.55 -18.37
C MET A 1 0.39 -18.86 -19.84
N GLN A 2 -0.68 -19.12 -20.61
CA GLN A 2 -0.53 -19.44 -22.02
C GLN A 2 -0.07 -18.19 -22.82
N PRO A 3 0.82 -18.32 -23.81
CA PRO A 3 1.45 -17.17 -24.50
C PRO A 3 0.44 -16.23 -25.17
N HIS A 4 -0.66 -16.77 -25.69
CA HIS A 4 -1.76 -16.00 -26.29
C HIS A 4 -2.52 -15.14 -25.25
N THR A 5 -2.65 -15.61 -24.02
CA THR A 5 -3.31 -14.86 -22.93
C THR A 5 -2.50 -13.63 -22.53
N SER A 6 -1.17 -13.75 -22.40
CA SER A 6 -0.29 -12.58 -22.17
C SER A 6 -0.41 -11.53 -23.26
N ALA A 7 -0.41 -11.95 -24.53
CA ALA A 7 -0.46 -11.05 -25.66
C ALA A 7 -1.78 -10.25 -25.69
N ALA A 8 -2.90 -10.92 -25.41
CA ALA A 8 -4.20 -10.27 -25.27
C ALA A 8 -4.22 -9.23 -24.15
N ILE A 9 -3.69 -9.58 -22.96
CA ILE A 9 -3.60 -8.65 -21.81
C ILE A 9 -2.77 -7.41 -22.16
N VAL A 10 -1.61 -7.59 -22.80
CA VAL A 10 -0.74 -6.48 -23.21
C VAL A 10 -1.42 -5.59 -24.25
N ALA A 11 -2.17 -6.16 -25.20
CA ALA A 11 -2.91 -5.39 -26.20
C ALA A 11 -4.01 -4.53 -25.56
N ILE A 12 -4.82 -5.13 -24.66
CA ILE A 12 -5.88 -4.42 -23.93
C ILE A 12 -5.31 -3.25 -23.12
N LEU A 13 -4.23 -3.48 -22.37
CA LEU A 13 -3.58 -2.44 -21.56
C LEU A 13 -2.95 -1.31 -22.39
N LYS A 14 -2.61 -1.56 -23.65
CA LYS A 14 -2.10 -0.52 -24.56
C LYS A 14 -3.22 0.35 -25.13
N SER A 15 -4.39 -0.23 -25.37
CA SER A 15 -5.55 0.48 -25.91
C SER A 15 -6.37 1.24 -24.86
N ASP A 16 -6.27 0.88 -23.58
CA ASP A 16 -7.04 1.49 -22.50
C ASP A 16 -6.55 2.90 -22.15
N PRO A 17 -7.34 3.96 -22.41
CA PRO A 17 -6.96 5.34 -22.10
C PRO A 17 -7.15 5.71 -20.61
N THR A 18 -7.84 4.87 -19.83
CA THR A 18 -8.12 5.13 -18.41
C THR A 18 -6.95 4.77 -17.50
N VAL A 19 -5.99 3.99 -18.02
CA VAL A 19 -4.82 3.51 -17.28
C VAL A 19 -3.64 4.46 -17.47
N THR A 20 -3.09 4.95 -16.37
CA THR A 20 -1.92 5.82 -16.43
C THR A 20 -0.68 5.08 -16.97
N PRO A 21 0.31 5.79 -17.54
CA PRO A 21 1.56 5.16 -17.99
C PRO A 21 2.30 4.37 -16.89
N ALA A 22 2.19 4.81 -15.63
CA ALA A 22 2.80 4.14 -14.48
C ALA A 22 2.09 2.82 -14.16
N GLU A 23 0.75 2.84 -14.11
CA GLU A 23 -0.06 1.64 -13.90
C GLU A 23 0.10 0.65 -15.05
N ARG A 24 0.15 1.13 -16.30
CA ARG A 24 0.39 0.29 -17.48
C ARG A 24 1.71 -0.48 -17.39
N ARG A 25 2.81 0.20 -16.99
CA ARG A 25 4.11 -0.45 -16.76
C ARG A 25 4.00 -1.49 -15.65
N ARG A 26 3.34 -1.17 -14.54
CA ARG A 26 3.11 -2.09 -13.42
C ARG A 26 2.35 -3.35 -13.85
N PHE A 27 1.25 -3.20 -14.59
CA PHE A 27 0.46 -4.33 -15.07
C PHE A 27 1.22 -5.19 -16.08
N MET A 28 2.03 -4.58 -16.95
CA MET A 28 2.90 -5.32 -17.87
C MET A 28 3.93 -6.18 -17.12
N ARG A 29 4.57 -5.65 -16.05
CA ARG A 29 5.49 -6.42 -15.21
C ARG A 29 4.78 -7.61 -14.54
N MET A 30 3.61 -7.36 -13.93
CA MET A 30 2.79 -8.42 -13.35
C MET A 30 2.39 -9.50 -14.38
N SER A 31 2.04 -9.11 -15.61
CA SER A 31 1.67 -10.05 -16.67
C SER A 31 2.82 -10.96 -17.12
N LYS A 32 4.07 -10.54 -16.93
CA LYS A 32 5.28 -11.34 -17.20
C LYS A 32 5.64 -12.27 -16.04
N GLY A 33 4.87 -12.25 -14.95
CA GLY A 33 5.15 -13.02 -13.74
C GLY A 33 6.18 -12.39 -12.81
N GLU A 34 6.60 -11.14 -13.04
CA GLU A 34 7.40 -10.42 -12.05
C GLU A 34 6.54 -10.16 -10.80
N GLN A 35 7.07 -10.53 -9.64
CA GLN A 35 6.56 -10.06 -8.36
C GLN A 35 6.84 -8.56 -8.27
N VAL A 36 5.79 -7.76 -8.41
CA VAL A 36 5.85 -6.34 -8.09
C VAL A 36 5.71 -6.23 -6.58
N GLU A 37 6.69 -5.62 -5.91
CA GLU A 37 6.60 -5.34 -4.48
C GLU A 37 5.30 -4.57 -4.20
N THR A 38 4.42 -5.20 -3.44
CA THR A 38 3.19 -4.57 -2.97
C THR A 38 3.46 -4.05 -1.57
N GLU A 39 3.14 -2.79 -1.35
CA GLU A 39 3.29 -2.19 -0.05
C GLU A 39 2.37 -2.88 0.96
N GLN A 40 2.97 -3.46 2.00
CA GLN A 40 2.22 -4.20 3.00
C GLN A 40 1.44 -3.24 3.90
N ILE A 41 0.15 -3.52 4.08
CA ILE A 41 -0.73 -2.78 4.98
C ILE A 41 -0.88 -3.55 6.28
N ILE A 42 -0.49 -2.93 7.38
CA ILE A 42 -0.57 -3.48 8.73
C ILE A 42 -1.87 -3.04 9.39
N ARG A 43 -2.50 -3.96 10.13
CA ARG A 43 -3.71 -3.66 10.91
C ARG A 43 -3.38 -2.71 12.08
N PRO A 44 -4.28 -1.79 12.46
CA PRO A 44 -4.01 -0.82 13.54
C PRO A 44 -3.64 -1.45 14.89
N LEU A 45 -4.24 -2.59 15.24
CA LEU A 45 -3.89 -3.30 16.49
C LEU A 45 -2.44 -3.81 16.46
N GLU A 46 -2.00 -4.32 15.33
CA GLU A 46 -0.65 -4.84 15.17
C GLU A 46 0.37 -3.70 15.12
N ALA A 47 0.07 -2.63 14.39
CA ALA A 47 0.91 -1.43 14.37
C ALA A 47 1.11 -0.83 15.78
N ALA A 48 0.04 -0.76 16.58
CA ALA A 48 0.11 -0.30 17.98
C ALA A 48 1.03 -1.18 18.83
N ARG A 49 0.91 -2.50 18.68
CA ARG A 49 1.77 -3.48 19.37
C ARG A 49 3.23 -3.30 18.98
N ARG A 50 3.52 -3.20 17.67
CA ARG A 50 4.87 -3.02 17.14
C ARG A 50 5.51 -1.72 17.65
N LEU A 51 4.72 -0.64 17.78
CA LEU A 51 5.18 0.65 18.31
C LEU A 51 5.28 0.70 19.84
N GLY A 52 4.82 -0.33 20.55
CA GLY A 52 4.78 -0.39 22.01
C GLY A 52 3.82 0.62 22.64
N MET A 53 2.69 0.91 21.98
CA MET A 53 1.72 1.90 22.46
C MET A 53 0.28 1.40 22.44
N SER A 54 -0.60 2.11 23.12
CA SER A 54 -2.03 1.80 23.12
C SER A 54 -2.66 2.09 21.74
N ARG A 55 -3.74 1.37 21.41
CA ARG A 55 -4.54 1.66 20.21
C ARG A 55 -5.09 3.09 20.20
N ARG A 56 -5.38 3.66 21.37
CA ARG A 56 -5.89 5.02 21.48
C ARG A 56 -4.82 6.04 21.09
N THR A 57 -3.59 5.85 21.57
CA THR A 57 -2.43 6.69 21.21
C THR A 57 -2.17 6.65 19.70
N LEU A 58 -2.22 5.45 19.10
CA LEU A 58 -2.08 5.30 17.65
C LEU A 58 -3.18 6.04 16.89
N SER A 59 -4.44 5.92 17.33
CA SER A 59 -5.55 6.64 16.69
C SER A 59 -5.40 8.15 16.77
N ASN A 60 -4.85 8.69 17.88
CA ASN A 60 -4.58 10.12 18.01
C ASN A 60 -3.50 10.55 17.00
N LEU A 61 -2.38 9.83 16.90
CA LEU A 61 -1.33 10.10 15.89
C LEU A 61 -1.86 10.12 14.45
N ILE A 62 -2.83 9.24 14.13
CA ILE A 62 -3.48 9.22 12.82
C ILE A 62 -4.42 10.44 12.66
N ALA A 63 -5.16 10.80 13.71
CA ALA A 63 -6.07 11.95 13.69
C ALA A 63 -5.30 13.27 13.56
N ASP A 64 -4.14 13.36 14.20
CA ASP A 64 -3.24 14.52 14.18
C ASP A 64 -2.44 14.61 12.86
N GLY A 65 -2.50 13.58 12.00
CA GLY A 65 -1.84 13.54 10.70
C GLY A 65 -0.37 13.11 10.73
N THR A 66 0.20 12.86 11.90
CA THR A 66 1.60 12.44 12.09
C THR A 66 1.88 11.05 11.51
N LEU A 67 0.89 10.15 11.53
CA LEU A 67 1.01 8.82 10.93
C LEU A 67 -0.02 8.65 9.80
N PRO A 68 0.41 8.57 8.53
CA PRO A 68 -0.48 8.33 7.42
C PRO A 68 -1.21 7.00 7.56
N ALA A 69 -2.52 7.03 7.40
CA ALA A 69 -3.37 5.86 7.48
C ALA A 69 -4.06 5.59 6.15
N VAL A 70 -4.06 4.33 5.72
CA VAL A 70 -4.76 3.90 4.53
C VAL A 70 -6.26 3.83 4.82
N ARG A 71 -7.04 4.55 4.03
CA ARG A 71 -8.51 4.49 4.02
C ARG A 71 -8.96 3.98 2.66
N LEU A 72 -9.94 3.08 2.67
CA LEU A 72 -10.55 2.59 1.43
C LEU A 72 -11.63 3.57 0.98
N PRO A 73 -11.85 3.74 -0.34
CA PRO A 73 -12.91 4.58 -0.86
C PRO A 73 -14.27 4.13 -0.29
N GLY A 74 -15.10 5.09 0.14
CA GLY A 74 -16.39 4.83 0.77
C GLY A 74 -16.33 4.33 2.22
N ARG A 75 -15.15 4.25 2.84
CA ARG A 75 -15.01 3.88 4.26
C ARG A 75 -14.47 5.02 5.12
N ASN A 76 -15.19 5.30 6.20
CA ASN A 76 -14.76 6.25 7.23
C ASN A 76 -13.72 5.66 8.20
N ARG A 77 -13.67 4.34 8.34
CA ARG A 77 -12.72 3.67 9.23
C ARG A 77 -11.38 3.43 8.54
N VAL A 78 -10.30 3.61 9.29
CA VAL A 78 -8.94 3.26 8.86
C VAL A 78 -8.86 1.78 8.52
N HIS A 79 -8.33 1.48 7.35
CA HIS A 79 -8.08 0.11 6.89
C HIS A 79 -6.78 -0.44 7.50
N GLY A 80 -5.73 0.39 7.52
CA GLY A 80 -4.45 0.06 8.11
C GLY A 80 -3.42 1.16 7.94
N ILE A 81 -2.16 0.82 8.18
CA ILE A 81 -1.00 1.71 8.07
C ILE A 81 0.00 1.02 7.16
N ARG A 82 0.73 1.78 6.32
CA ARG A 82 1.76 1.20 5.46
C ARG A 82 2.96 0.78 6.31
N GLU A 83 3.57 -0.35 5.97
CA GLU A 83 4.77 -0.86 6.66
C GLU A 83 5.94 0.15 6.57
N SER A 84 6.07 0.86 5.46
CA SER A 84 7.06 1.92 5.26
C SER A 84 6.88 3.08 6.24
N ASP A 85 5.67 3.62 6.35
CA ASP A 85 5.33 4.70 7.27
C ASP A 85 5.56 4.28 8.73
N LEU A 86 5.18 3.04 9.08
CA LEU A 86 5.42 2.51 10.42
C LEU A 86 6.91 2.41 10.72
N SER A 87 7.68 1.87 9.78
CA SER A 87 9.14 1.73 9.87
C SER A 87 9.83 3.09 9.98
N ALA A 88 9.40 4.07 9.21
CA ALA A 88 9.92 5.44 9.26
C ALA A 88 9.67 6.09 10.63
N LEU A 89 8.47 5.93 11.18
CA LEU A 89 8.14 6.44 12.52
C LEU A 89 8.98 5.75 13.61
N MET A 90 9.21 4.44 13.49
CA MET A 90 10.09 3.71 14.41
C MET A 90 11.53 4.18 14.35
N ALA A 91 12.06 4.40 13.14
CA ALA A 91 13.42 4.89 12.94
C ALA A 91 13.59 6.30 13.53
N SER A 92 12.64 7.20 13.29
CA SER A 92 12.64 8.56 13.85
C SER A 92 12.65 8.56 15.38
N ARG A 93 11.91 7.66 16.04
CA ARG A 93 11.86 7.55 17.51
C ARG A 93 13.13 6.98 18.15
N ARG A 94 13.94 6.21 17.41
CA ARG A 94 15.19 5.63 17.95
C ARG A 94 16.38 6.58 17.84
N GLY A 95 16.29 7.58 16.97
CA GLY A 95 17.33 8.60 16.77
C GLY A 95 17.15 9.86 17.62
N ALA A 96 16.21 9.86 18.57
CA ALA A 96 15.91 10.97 19.48
C ALA A 96 16.27 10.62 20.93
#